data_AF-A0A2I0VJS1-F1
#
_entry.id   AF-A0A2I0VJS1-F1
#
_cell.length_a   1.000
_cell.length_b   1.000
_cell.length_c   1.000
_cell.angle_alpha   90.00
_cell.angle_beta   90.00
_cell.angle_gamma   90.00
#
_symmetry.space_group_name_H-M   'P 1'
#
loop_
_entity.id
_entity.type
_entity.pdbx_description
1 polymer ?
#
loop_
_entity_poly.entity_id
_entity_poly.type
_entity_poly.pdbx_seq_one_letter_code
_entity_poly.pdbx_strand_id
1 'polypeptide(L)'
;MKIQPYMKSSLILKQAANFYSEKLYSFFEEEFIHDLGGLCIDHSSPDSSKFSIKNIDQSFDSHKWTVLFNSSEGTIQCSCAKFEMMGLLCSHCMRVMRQLDVINIPQKYLIPRWSSSAHKDLYSGLKIQHMRNNTCTSIQESQNIIFRNYICRFSYQISTEAQGNEEAE
;
A
#
# COMPACT_ATOMS: atom_id res chain seq x y z
N MET A 1 8.51 -1.41 -20.74
CA MET A 1 7.13 -1.78 -21.13
C MET A 1 6.17 -0.83 -20.42
N LYS A 2 5.08 -0.37 -21.05
CA LYS A 2 4.07 0.46 -20.35
C LYS A 2 3.08 -0.47 -19.67
N ILE A 3 2.97 -0.37 -18.35
CA ILE A 3 1.98 -1.12 -17.55
C ILE A 3 0.57 -0.76 -18.06
N GLN A 4 -0.29 -1.77 -18.24
CA GLN A 4 -1.69 -1.60 -18.64
C GLN A 4 -2.60 -1.98 -17.47
N PRO A 5 -3.31 -1.01 -16.87
CA PRO A 5 -4.24 -1.31 -15.79
C PRO A 5 -5.37 -2.24 -16.18
N TYR A 6 -5.75 -3.14 -15.28
CA TYR A 6 -6.93 -3.99 -15.42
C TYR A 6 -8.20 -3.14 -15.65
N MET A 7 -8.43 -2.15 -14.76
CA MET A 7 -9.54 -1.20 -14.90
C MET A 7 -9.06 0.13 -15.48
N LYS A 8 -9.08 0.23 -16.82
CA LYS A 8 -8.57 1.40 -17.57
C LYS A 8 -9.27 2.73 -17.27
N SER A 9 -10.44 2.73 -16.61
CA SER A 9 -11.12 3.95 -16.17
C SER A 9 -10.60 4.48 -14.83
N SER A 10 -9.97 3.65 -13.99
CA SER A 10 -9.50 4.03 -12.66
C SER A 10 -8.33 5.01 -12.72
N LEU A 11 -8.51 6.19 -12.15
CA LEU A 11 -7.46 7.21 -12.04
C LEU A 11 -6.34 6.77 -11.10
N ILE A 12 -6.70 6.11 -9.99
CA ILE A 12 -5.74 5.53 -9.05
C ILE A 12 -4.83 4.49 -9.74
N LEU A 13 -5.41 3.55 -10.49
CA LEU A 13 -4.59 2.54 -11.17
C LEU A 13 -3.71 3.15 -12.26
N LYS A 14 -4.18 4.19 -12.97
CA LYS A 14 -3.34 4.93 -13.93
C LYS A 14 -2.16 5.61 -13.24
N GLN A 15 -2.41 6.28 -12.11
CA GLN A 15 -1.36 6.93 -11.34
C GLN A 15 -0.34 5.93 -10.83
N ALA A 16 -0.80 4.80 -10.28
CA ALA A 16 0.05 3.71 -9.83
C ALA A 16 0.88 3.09 -10.97
N ALA A 17 0.27 2.83 -12.13
CA ALA A 17 0.94 2.28 -13.31
C ALA A 17 2.02 3.20 -13.87
N ASN A 18 1.85 4.52 -13.73
CA ASN A 18 2.83 5.51 -14.15
C ASN A 18 3.98 5.65 -13.14
N PHE A 19 3.70 5.41 -11.85
CA PHE A 19 4.67 5.61 -10.79
C PHE A 19 5.48 4.34 -10.50
N TYR A 20 4.81 3.23 -10.18
CA TYR A 20 5.45 2.03 -9.67
C TYR A 20 6.24 1.25 -10.72
N SER A 21 7.23 0.48 -10.27
CA SER A 21 7.80 -0.60 -11.08
C SER A 21 6.75 -1.68 -11.35
N GLU A 22 6.96 -2.48 -12.39
CA GLU A 22 6.01 -3.52 -12.81
C GLU A 22 5.65 -4.50 -11.69
N LYS A 23 6.66 -4.98 -10.95
CA LYS A 23 6.43 -5.91 -9.83
C LYS A 23 5.68 -5.27 -8.66
N LEU A 24 5.91 -3.98 -8.40
CA LEU A 24 5.19 -3.32 -7.32
C LEU A 24 3.77 -2.96 -7.71
N TYR A 25 3.57 -2.60 -8.97
CA TYR A 25 2.24 -2.37 -9.51
C TYR A 25 1.37 -3.62 -9.39
N SER A 26 1.91 -4.82 -9.63
CA SER A 26 1.11 -6.05 -9.49
C SER A 26 0.57 -6.23 -8.06
N PHE A 27 1.41 -6.03 -7.04
CA PHE A 27 0.97 -6.05 -5.64
C PHE A 27 -0.05 -4.96 -5.33
N PHE A 28 0.14 -3.77 -5.89
CA PHE A 28 -0.82 -2.68 -5.71
C PHE A 28 -2.18 -3.00 -6.35
N GLU A 29 -2.16 -3.57 -7.56
CA GLU A 29 -3.38 -3.94 -8.28
C GLU A 29 -4.14 -5.05 -7.54
N GLU A 30 -3.44 -6.03 -6.95
CA GLU A 30 -4.03 -7.02 -6.06
C GLU A 30 -4.76 -6.36 -4.87
N GLU A 31 -4.12 -5.39 -4.19
CA GLU A 31 -4.77 -4.65 -3.10
C GLU A 31 -5.99 -3.84 -3.57
N PHE A 32 -5.89 -3.21 -4.74
CA PHE A 32 -6.99 -2.44 -5.32
C PHE A 32 -8.17 -3.35 -5.68
N ILE A 33 -7.92 -4.52 -6.24
CA ILE A 33 -8.98 -5.48 -6.59
C ILE A 33 -9.62 -6.05 -5.31
N HIS A 34 -8.83 -6.36 -4.29
CA HIS A 34 -9.34 -6.84 -3.01
C HIS A 34 -10.30 -5.83 -2.36
N ASP A 35 -10.03 -4.52 -2.49
CA ASP A 35 -10.93 -3.48 -1.98
C ASP A 35 -12.33 -3.49 -2.63
N LEU A 36 -12.42 -3.89 -3.90
CA LEU A 36 -13.65 -3.81 -4.69
C LEU A 36 -14.70 -4.83 -4.27
N GLY A 37 -14.28 -5.99 -3.78
CA GLY A 37 -15.18 -7.13 -3.55
C GLY A 37 -14.86 -7.99 -2.34
N GLY A 38 -13.70 -7.83 -1.70
CA GLY A 38 -13.32 -8.60 -0.51
C GLY A 38 -13.65 -7.90 0.81
N LEU A 39 -13.95 -6.60 0.79
CA LEU A 39 -14.04 -5.77 2.00
C LEU A 39 -15.37 -5.01 2.13
N CYS A 40 -15.86 -4.91 3.36
CA CYS A 40 -16.96 -4.02 3.70
C CYS A 40 -16.63 -3.10 4.88
N ILE A 41 -17.29 -1.94 4.89
CA ILE A 41 -17.21 -0.97 5.98
C ILE A 41 -18.29 -1.37 7.00
N ASP A 42 -17.85 -1.81 8.17
CA ASP A 42 -18.73 -2.22 9.26
C ASP A 42 -19.25 -1.03 10.05
N HIS A 43 -18.40 -0.02 10.25
CA HIS A 43 -18.75 1.22 10.94
C HIS A 43 -17.91 2.39 10.42
N SER A 44 -18.48 3.59 10.39
CA SER A 44 -17.79 4.85 10.12
C SER A 44 -18.20 5.89 11.15
N SER A 45 -17.24 6.68 11.64
CA SER A 45 -17.54 7.80 12.54
C SER A 45 -18.27 8.92 11.78
N PRO A 46 -19.14 9.72 12.46
CA PRO A 46 -19.92 10.77 11.79
C PRO A 46 -19.07 11.84 11.09
N ASP A 47 -17.88 12.10 11.61
CA ASP A 47 -16.88 13.04 11.09
C ASP A 47 -15.99 12.42 9.99
N SER A 48 -16.23 11.16 9.60
CA SER A 48 -15.43 10.42 8.62
C SER A 48 -13.94 10.32 8.96
N SER A 49 -13.57 10.43 10.24
CA SER A 49 -12.18 10.33 10.70
C SER A 49 -11.75 8.90 11.01
N LYS A 50 -12.69 7.97 11.25
CA LYS A 50 -12.40 6.59 11.64
C LYS A 50 -13.37 5.61 10.99
N PHE A 51 -12.82 4.54 10.43
CA PHE A 51 -13.56 3.46 9.77
C PHE A 51 -13.16 2.10 10.35
N SER A 52 -14.12 1.21 10.48
CA SER A 52 -13.90 -0.20 10.80
C SER A 52 -14.21 -1.04 9.56
N ILE A 53 -13.22 -1.81 9.12
CA ILE A 53 -13.25 -2.61 7.88
C ILE A 53 -13.18 -4.09 8.25
N LYS A 54 -13.96 -4.92 7.56
CA LYS A 54 -13.91 -6.39 7.70
C LYS A 54 -13.97 -7.07 6.34
N ASN A 55 -13.50 -8.32 6.28
CA ASN A 55 -13.67 -9.16 5.10
C ASN A 55 -15.15 -9.55 4.92
N ILE A 56 -15.59 -9.69 3.67
CA ILE A 56 -16.95 -10.15 3.35
C ILE A 56 -17.10 -11.66 3.59
N ASP A 57 -16.07 -12.43 3.25
CA ASP A 57 -16.15 -13.90 3.19
C ASP A 57 -16.00 -14.60 4.56
N GLN A 58 -15.60 -13.85 5.59
CA GLN A 58 -15.30 -14.42 6.92
C GLN A 58 -16.51 -14.27 7.85
N SER A 59 -17.45 -15.22 7.76
CA SER A 59 -18.56 -15.36 8.73
C SER A 59 -18.10 -15.86 10.11
N PHE A 60 -16.88 -16.41 10.22
CA PHE A 60 -16.32 -16.98 11.45
C PHE A 60 -15.15 -16.20 12.05
N ASP A 61 -14.49 -15.33 11.26
CA ASP A 61 -13.44 -14.45 11.79
C ASP A 61 -13.99 -13.03 11.95
N SER A 62 -14.04 -12.58 13.20
CA SER A 62 -14.53 -11.25 13.56
C SER A 62 -13.45 -10.18 13.45
N HIS A 63 -12.29 -10.49 12.89
CA HIS A 63 -11.20 -9.54 12.81
C HIS A 63 -11.60 -8.29 12.02
N LYS A 64 -11.38 -7.13 12.65
CA LYS A 64 -11.68 -5.83 12.08
C LYS A 64 -10.42 -4.98 12.05
N TRP A 65 -10.19 -4.33 10.92
CA TRP A 65 -9.15 -3.33 10.79
C TRP A 65 -9.72 -1.94 11.04
N THR A 66 -8.94 -1.12 11.74
CA THR A 66 -9.27 0.30 11.92
C THR A 66 -8.49 1.10 10.90
N VAL A 67 -9.18 1.98 10.18
CA VAL A 67 -8.57 2.97 9.30
C VAL A 67 -8.87 4.36 9.84
N LEU A 68 -7.83 5.15 10.07
CA LEU A 68 -7.93 6.54 10.47
C LEU A 68 -7.67 7.42 9.25
N PHE A 69 -8.54 8.41 9.04
CA PHE A 69 -8.42 9.39 7.98
C PHE A 69 -8.42 10.79 8.59
N ASN A 70 -7.43 11.59 8.24
CA ASN A 70 -7.39 13.00 8.61
C ASN A 70 -7.54 13.82 7.32
N SER A 71 -8.69 14.47 7.16
CA SER A 71 -8.97 15.31 5.99
C SER A 71 -8.09 16.55 5.92
N SER A 72 -7.70 17.12 7.07
CA SER A 72 -6.90 18.35 7.14
C SER A 72 -5.45 18.09 6.68
N GLU A 73 -4.90 16.95 7.07
CA GLU A 73 -3.55 16.56 6.67
C GLU A 73 -3.55 15.71 5.39
N GLY A 74 -4.71 15.19 4.97
CA GLY A 74 -4.86 14.19 3.92
C GLY A 74 -4.14 12.87 4.24
N THR A 75 -4.01 12.50 5.51
CA THR A 75 -3.38 11.23 5.94
C THR A 75 -4.42 10.13 6.07
N ILE A 76 -4.01 8.92 5.71
CA ILE A 76 -4.73 7.68 5.93
C ILE A 76 -3.79 6.65 6.56
N GLN A 77 -4.23 6.01 7.63
CA GLN A 77 -3.45 5.02 8.37
C GLN A 77 -4.33 3.82 8.69
N CYS A 78 -3.80 2.61 8.51
CA CYS A 78 -4.52 1.39 8.81
C CYS A 78 -3.82 0.61 9.93
N SER A 79 -4.59 0.00 10.82
CA SER A 79 -4.08 -0.86 11.88
C SER A 79 -3.34 -2.10 11.38
N CYS A 80 -3.46 -2.46 10.09
CA CYS A 80 -2.62 -3.53 9.52
C CYS A 80 -1.17 -3.09 9.26
N ALA A 81 -0.85 -1.80 9.40
CA ALA A 81 0.49 -1.23 9.26
C ALA A 81 1.19 -1.53 7.92
N LYS A 82 0.45 -1.89 6.86
CA LYS A 82 1.02 -2.32 5.59
C LYS A 82 1.86 -1.23 4.93
N PHE A 83 1.44 0.02 5.04
CA PHE A 83 2.19 1.13 4.49
C PHE A 83 3.50 1.36 5.26
N GLU A 84 3.47 1.29 6.58
CA GLU A 84 4.64 1.42 7.45
C GLU A 84 5.63 0.27 7.20
N MET A 85 5.12 -0.93 6.97
CA MET A 85 5.94 -2.13 6.73
C MET A 85 6.50 -2.20 5.30
N MET A 86 5.72 -1.80 4.30
CA MET A 86 5.99 -2.13 2.88
C MET A 86 6.02 -0.89 1.97
N GLY A 87 5.62 0.27 2.49
CA GLY A 87 5.48 1.49 1.70
C GLY A 87 4.35 1.43 0.66
N LEU A 88 3.38 0.53 0.84
CA LEU A 88 2.24 0.34 -0.05
C LEU A 88 0.92 0.46 0.72
N LEU A 89 -0.04 1.20 0.16
CA LEU A 89 -1.39 1.27 0.72
C LEU A 89 -2.05 -0.11 0.67
N CYS A 90 -2.67 -0.51 1.77
CA CYS A 90 -3.46 -1.75 1.84
C CYS A 90 -4.85 -1.56 1.26
N SER A 91 -5.48 -2.67 0.89
CA SER A 91 -6.88 -2.74 0.47
C SER A 91 -7.85 -2.06 1.46
N HIS A 92 -7.59 -2.09 2.77
CA HIS A 92 -8.41 -1.35 3.75
C HIS A 92 -8.36 0.17 3.55
N CYS A 93 -7.16 0.73 3.34
CA CYS A 93 -7.00 2.14 3.02
C CYS A 93 -7.69 2.48 1.70
N MET A 94 -7.55 1.62 0.69
CA MET A 94 -8.16 1.80 -0.62
C MET A 94 -9.69 1.79 -0.54
N ARG A 95 -10.27 0.91 0.29
CA ARG A 95 -11.71 0.84 0.54
C ARG A 95 -12.27 2.14 1.13
N VAL A 96 -11.52 2.74 2.06
CA VAL A 96 -11.88 4.04 2.67
C VAL A 96 -11.67 5.19 1.68
N MET A 97 -10.57 5.20 0.92
CA MET A 97 -10.37 6.18 -0.15
C MET A 97 -11.52 6.16 -1.15
N ARG A 98 -11.99 4.97 -1.54
CA ARG A 98 -13.16 4.80 -2.41
C ARG A 98 -14.44 5.34 -1.77
N GLN A 99 -14.65 5.07 -0.48
CA GLN A 99 -15.82 5.59 0.26
C GLN A 99 -15.84 7.12 0.34
N LEU A 100 -14.65 7.74 0.34
CA LEU A 100 -14.45 9.19 0.41
C LEU A 100 -14.26 9.84 -0.97
N ASP A 101 -14.49 9.10 -2.06
CA ASP A 101 -14.29 9.55 -3.44
C ASP A 101 -12.89 10.15 -3.69
N VAL A 102 -11.88 9.66 -2.98
CA VAL A 102 -10.49 10.04 -3.22
C VAL A 102 -10.00 9.34 -4.48
N ILE A 103 -9.95 10.09 -5.59
CA ILE A 103 -9.66 9.57 -6.93
C ILE A 103 -8.17 9.43 -7.26
N ASN A 104 -7.26 9.86 -6.40
CA ASN A 104 -5.81 9.79 -6.60
C ASN A 104 -5.10 9.39 -5.30
N ILE A 105 -3.99 8.65 -5.44
CA ILE A 105 -3.06 8.34 -4.35
C ILE A 105 -2.40 9.66 -3.91
N PRO A 106 -2.51 10.06 -2.63
CA PRO A 106 -1.81 11.25 -2.15
C PRO A 106 -0.30 11.08 -2.28
N GLN A 107 0.40 12.14 -2.68
CA GLN A 107 1.82 12.08 -3.06
C GLN A 107 2.73 11.47 -1.98
N LYS A 108 2.41 11.67 -0.70
CA LYS A 108 3.16 11.10 0.43
C LYS A 108 3.18 9.56 0.47
N TYR A 109 2.21 8.91 -0.17
CA TYR A 109 2.14 7.46 -0.28
C TYR A 109 2.84 6.92 -1.55
N LEU A 110 3.32 7.81 -2.43
CA LEU A 110 4.12 7.47 -3.61
C LEU A 110 5.62 7.60 -3.29
N ILE A 111 6.18 6.58 -2.64
CA ILE A 111 7.57 6.60 -2.17
C ILE A 111 8.56 6.43 -3.35
N PRO A 112 9.53 7.34 -3.57
CA PRO A 112 10.42 7.32 -4.74
C PRO A 112 11.20 6.02 -4.97
N ARG A 113 11.57 5.32 -3.89
CA ARG A 113 12.26 4.00 -3.94
C ARG A 113 11.45 2.96 -4.72
N TRP A 114 10.13 3.07 -4.69
CA TRP A 114 9.20 2.18 -5.34
C TRP A 114 8.88 2.61 -6.79
N SER A 115 9.42 3.75 -7.22
CA SER A 115 9.19 4.25 -8.57
C SER A 115 9.89 3.38 -9.61
N SER A 116 9.32 3.33 -10.82
CA SER A 116 9.92 2.70 -12.00
C SER A 116 11.30 3.29 -12.36
N SER A 117 11.61 4.49 -11.87
CA SER A 117 12.90 5.17 -12.09
C SER A 117 13.94 4.89 -11.00
N ALA A 118 13.56 4.24 -9.88
CA ALA A 118 14.47 3.98 -8.77
C ALA A 118 15.75 3.23 -9.18
N HIS A 119 15.65 2.26 -10.10
CA HIS A 119 16.83 1.58 -10.64
C HIS A 119 17.69 2.51 -11.50
N LYS A 120 17.09 3.39 -12.32
CA LYS A 120 17.82 4.33 -13.16
C LYS A 120 18.56 5.39 -12.34
N ASP A 121 17.97 5.82 -11.23
CA ASP A 121 18.60 6.78 -10.30
C ASP A 121 19.80 6.15 -9.58
N LEU A 122 19.77 4.84 -9.30
CA LEU A 122 20.90 4.11 -8.72
C LEU A 122 22.07 3.92 -9.70
N TYR A 123 21.80 3.68 -10.99
CA TYR A 123 22.85 3.44 -11.99
C TYR A 123 23.35 4.70 -12.71
N SER A 124 22.60 5.80 -12.68
CA SER A 124 22.99 7.05 -13.36
C SER A 124 24.01 7.89 -12.59
N GLY A 125 24.41 7.49 -11.38
CA GLY A 125 25.38 8.22 -10.57
C GLY A 125 24.93 9.63 -10.19
N LEU A 126 23.67 10.00 -10.48
CA LEU A 126 23.02 11.20 -9.99
C LEU A 126 22.89 11.05 -8.49
N LYS A 127 23.89 11.57 -7.78
CA LYS A 127 23.82 11.78 -6.34
C LYS A 127 22.44 12.33 -6.04
N ILE A 128 21.80 11.72 -5.06
CA ILE A 128 20.61 12.15 -4.35
C ILE A 128 20.85 13.60 -3.86
N GLN A 129 20.78 14.59 -4.75
CA GLN A 129 20.94 16.02 -4.46
C GLN A 129 19.57 16.70 -4.39
N HIS A 130 18.51 16.04 -4.88
CA HIS A 130 17.13 16.51 -4.77
C HIS A 130 16.40 16.08 -3.48
N MET A 131 17.13 15.66 -2.43
CA MET A 131 16.58 15.42 -1.08
C MET A 131 17.26 16.30 -0.02
N ARG A 132 17.81 17.47 -0.37
CA ARG A 132 18.45 18.36 0.61
C ARG A 132 17.62 19.54 1.09
N ASN A 133 16.42 19.77 0.56
CA ASN A 133 15.54 20.84 1.04
C ASN A 133 14.25 20.27 1.64
N ASN A 134 14.39 19.51 2.72
CA ASN A 134 13.57 19.64 3.93
C ASN A 134 14.11 18.69 5.00
N THR A 135 14.41 19.26 6.15
CA THR A 135 15.04 18.67 7.33
C THR A 135 14.33 17.40 7.84
N CYS A 136 15.05 16.28 7.95
CA CYS A 136 15.06 15.40 9.14
C CYS A 136 16.17 14.33 9.01
N THR A 137 17.13 14.35 9.91
CA THR A 137 18.33 13.47 9.97
C THR A 137 18.06 12.05 10.48
N SER A 138 16.85 11.49 10.30
CA SER A 138 16.47 10.13 10.75
C SER A 138 16.21 9.12 9.61
N ILE A 139 16.38 9.49 8.34
CA ILE A 139 15.89 8.72 7.19
C ILE A 139 16.84 7.59 6.73
N GLN A 140 18.13 7.62 7.10
CA GLN A 140 19.06 6.55 6.67
C GLN A 140 18.79 5.20 7.37
N GLU A 141 18.33 5.21 8.62
CA GLU A 141 17.96 3.97 9.33
C GLU A 141 16.64 3.38 8.81
N SER A 142 15.65 4.24 8.49
CA SER A 142 14.33 3.79 8.01
C SER A 142 14.38 3.13 6.63
N GLN A 143 15.30 3.55 5.75
CA GLN A 143 15.47 2.94 4.42
C GLN A 143 15.98 1.48 4.50
N ASN A 144 16.85 1.17 5.45
CA ASN A 144 17.32 -0.20 5.72
C ASN A 144 16.25 -1.04 6.42
N ILE A 145 15.46 -0.43 7.30
CA ILE A 145 14.35 -1.09 8.00
C ILE A 145 13.27 -1.57 7.00
N ILE A 146 12.89 -0.74 6.02
CA ILE A 146 11.85 -1.12 5.04
C ILE A 146 12.31 -2.26 4.12
N PHE A 147 13.61 -2.33 3.77
CA PHE A 147 14.15 -3.46 3.00
C PHE A 147 14.19 -4.76 3.81
N ARG A 148 14.62 -4.69 5.08
CA ARG A 148 14.53 -5.82 6.01
C ARG A 148 13.10 -6.29 6.16
N ASN A 149 12.15 -5.37 6.30
CA ASN A 149 10.72 -5.69 6.42
C ASN A 149 10.19 -6.41 5.17
N TYR A 150 10.60 -6.00 3.97
CA TYR A 150 10.27 -6.69 2.73
C TYR A 150 10.79 -8.15 2.72
N ILE A 151 12.05 -8.38 3.08
CA ILE A 151 12.65 -9.73 3.11
C ILE A 151 12.02 -10.59 4.21
N CYS A 152 11.75 -10.02 5.39
CA CYS A 152 11.02 -10.68 6.47
C CYS A 152 9.58 -11.04 6.06
N ARG A 153 8.94 -10.22 5.24
CA ARG A 153 7.60 -10.48 4.72
C ARG A 153 7.58 -11.56 3.64
N PHE A 154 8.55 -11.53 2.72
CA PHE A 154 8.69 -12.58 1.71
C PHE A 154 8.91 -13.95 2.36
N SER A 155 9.73 -14.00 3.41
CA SER A 155 9.95 -15.21 4.19
C SER A 155 8.71 -15.64 4.98
N TYR A 156 8.02 -14.72 5.67
CA TYR A 156 6.77 -15.05 6.39
C TYR A 156 5.67 -15.58 5.45
N GLN A 157 5.47 -14.93 4.30
CA GLN A 157 4.45 -15.30 3.34
C GLN A 157 4.70 -16.71 2.77
N ILE A 158 5.95 -17.04 2.45
CA ILE A 158 6.35 -18.41 2.06
C ILE A 158 6.03 -19.41 3.19
N SER A 159 6.34 -19.07 4.45
CA SER A 159 6.08 -19.95 5.59
C SER A 159 4.58 -20.19 5.82
N THR A 160 3.73 -19.17 5.68
CA THR A 160 2.27 -19.31 5.86
C THR A 160 1.60 -20.05 4.71
N GLU A 161 2.07 -19.85 3.48
CA GLU A 161 1.56 -20.58 2.31
C GLU A 161 1.94 -22.06 2.38
N ALA A 162 3.13 -22.39 2.90
CA ALA A 162 3.56 -23.76 3.12
C ALA A 162 2.77 -24.49 4.23
N GLN A 163 2.23 -23.77 5.23
CA GLN A 163 1.43 -24.34 6.30
C GLN A 163 0.00 -24.71 5.91
N GLY A 164 -0.50 -24.17 4.80
CA GLY A 164 -1.86 -24.46 4.30
C GLY A 164 -1.92 -25.56 3.22
N ASN A 165 -0.81 -26.23 2.92
CA ASN A 165 -0.75 -27.23 1.84
C ASN A 165 -0.77 -28.66 2.42
N GLU A 166 -1.94 -29.30 2.40
CA GLU A 166 -2.13 -30.69 2.88
C GLU A 166 -1.48 -31.76 1.96
N GLU A 167 -0.88 -31.37 0.83
CA GLU A 167 -0.18 -32.29 -0.09
C GLU A 167 1.33 -32.47 0.21
N ALA A 168 1.81 -31.97 1.35
CA ALA A 168 3.23 -32.03 1.75
C ALA A 168 3.54 -33.04 2.87
N GLU A 169 2.60 -33.93 3.20
CA GLU A 169 2.79 -35.07 4.10
C GLU A 169 2.61 -36.39 3.34
#